data_AF-A0A1J4Z6K9-F1
#
_entry.id   AF-A0A1J4Z6K9-F1
#
_cell.length_a   1.000
_cell.length_b   1.000
_cell.length_c   1.000
_cell.angle_alpha   90.00
_cell.angle_beta   90.00
_cell.angle_gamma   90.00
#
_symmetry.space_group_name_H-M   'P 1'
#
loop_
_entity.id
_entity.type
_entity.pdbx_description
1 polymer ?
#
loop_
_entity_poly.entity_id
_entity_poly.type
_entity_poly.pdbx_seq_one_letter_code
_entity_poly.pdbx_strand_id
1 'polypeptide(L)'
;MINTMSHYLPLARVARLVGVTRSTLQRMIRDGEMMTFDGQIELDELLRVFPNIKWQADGEYERVEEIKRKAFGKRVMERALPDKEVLAERLFELGKEFAGAKSMLIYYDQIFRWLETKMDAVAEDDPEAFDALQSLKIWLRQELDAVPEEAERGKALLAEESVMRVMSARVTVQPSGHEFFVEGNDTLLEAALRAGISLNYGCSNGNCGECKVRLVSGKVKKVHPHDYVFHESDKANGAILMCSYTAITDLVIEASVTEADDIPHQSITTKVRSVEPLDHDLTALHLTTPRSQRLHFLAGQSVKLTTDDIGGEFYVASCPCEDRHIELHIRRDNTPFSRKVFNDLGKEAPVILDGPHGHCVIKMDSRRPAVFVAWDDGFAPIKSLIQHALSLEMAEGMELFWISERLPHYQENLCRSWADALDNFHYRPLFAAAGEEANVAAILAEHPDLSRADFYVAGPAGFLDRLKAAAIARNMSPLGWHGETLL
;
A
#
# COMPACT_ATOMS: atom_id res chain seq x y z
N MET A 1 -16.20 32.27 1.13
CA MET A 1 -15.83 31.71 2.45
C MET A 1 -14.96 30.50 2.18
N ILE A 2 -13.65 30.68 2.37
CA ILE A 2 -12.66 29.61 2.18
C ILE A 2 -12.89 28.65 3.34
N ASN A 3 -13.25 27.42 3.03
CA ASN A 3 -13.40 26.36 4.02
C ASN A 3 -12.00 26.03 4.54
N THR A 4 -11.60 26.62 5.66
CA THR A 4 -10.36 26.29 6.37
C THR A 4 -10.49 24.85 6.82
N MET A 5 -9.75 23.95 6.16
CA MET A 5 -9.60 22.58 6.64
C MET A 5 -8.96 22.65 8.03
N SER A 6 -9.70 22.18 9.03
CA SER A 6 -9.21 22.09 10.41
C SER A 6 -8.09 21.07 10.46
N HIS A 7 -6.86 21.56 10.62
CA HIS A 7 -5.67 20.72 10.73
C HIS A 7 -5.46 20.35 12.20
N TYR A 8 -5.68 19.08 12.54
CA TYR A 8 -5.42 18.56 13.88
C TYR A 8 -4.04 17.94 13.96
N LEU A 9 -3.31 18.23 15.04
CA LEU A 9 -1.95 17.77 15.29
C LEU A 9 -1.90 16.92 16.58
N PRO A 10 -1.32 15.72 16.54
CA PRO A 10 -1.10 14.93 17.75
C PRO A 10 -0.24 15.68 18.78
N LEU A 11 -0.53 15.47 20.07
CA LEU A 11 0.21 16.05 21.20
C LEU A 11 1.74 15.89 21.13
N ALA A 12 2.21 14.74 20.64
CA ALA A 12 3.64 14.46 20.48
C ALA A 12 4.31 15.30 19.39
N ARG A 13 3.55 15.70 18.36
CA ARG A 13 4.00 16.58 17.28
C ARG A 13 4.00 18.03 17.73
N VAL A 14 2.97 18.44 18.47
CA VAL A 14 2.93 19.77 19.10
C VAL A 14 4.08 19.98 20.07
N ALA A 15 4.42 18.96 20.87
CA ALA A 15 5.56 18.99 21.79
C ALA A 15 6.86 19.36 21.07
N ARG A 16 7.10 18.76 19.90
CA ARG A 16 8.28 18.99 19.07
C ARG A 16 8.27 20.36 18.39
N LEU A 17 7.14 20.76 17.79
CA LEU A 17 6.99 22.07 17.11
C LEU A 17 7.20 23.26 18.04
N VAL A 18 6.71 23.13 19.27
CA VAL A 18 6.76 24.17 20.29
C VAL A 18 8.08 24.11 21.09
N GLY A 19 8.78 22.97 21.06
CA GLY A 19 9.97 22.74 21.87
C GLY A 19 9.70 22.52 23.36
N VAL A 20 8.54 21.94 23.71
CA VAL A 20 8.14 21.63 25.10
C VAL A 20 7.84 20.15 25.28
N THR A 21 7.94 19.65 26.51
CA THR A 21 7.64 18.23 26.79
C THR A 21 6.15 17.91 26.63
N ARG A 22 5.83 16.66 26.28
CA ARG A 22 4.44 16.16 26.24
C ARG A 22 3.71 16.36 27.58
N SER A 23 4.42 16.20 28.70
CA SER A 23 3.89 16.46 30.05
C SER A 23 3.57 17.93 30.31
N THR A 24 4.27 18.87 29.67
CA THR A 24 3.96 20.30 29.74
C THR A 24 2.66 20.58 28.99
N LEU A 25 2.50 20.03 27.78
CA LEU A 25 1.27 20.23 27.00
C LEU A 25 0.05 19.58 27.65
N GLN A 26 0.18 18.36 28.18
CA GLN A 26 -0.90 17.70 28.92
C GLN A 26 -1.35 18.50 30.15
N ARG A 27 -0.42 19.22 30.79
CA ARG A 27 -0.72 20.13 31.89
C ARG A 27 -1.49 21.35 31.39
N MET A 28 -1.04 22.00 30.32
CA MET A 28 -1.74 23.13 29.70
C MET A 28 -3.17 22.77 29.27
N ILE A 29 -3.37 21.55 28.76
CA ILE A 29 -4.72 21.04 28.42
C ILE A 29 -5.57 20.86 29.67
N ARG A 30 -5.02 20.23 30.72
CA ARG A 30 -5.74 20.02 31.99
C ARG A 30 -6.09 21.33 32.68
N ASP A 31 -5.23 22.33 32.56
CA ASP A 31 -5.40 23.65 33.18
C ASP A 31 -6.29 24.57 32.31
N GLY A 32 -6.81 24.07 31.17
CA GLY A 32 -7.76 24.76 30.29
C GLY A 32 -7.13 25.80 29.38
N GLU A 33 -5.80 25.85 29.29
CA GLU A 33 -5.07 26.81 28.45
C GLU A 33 -5.10 26.43 26.97
N MET A 34 -5.36 25.16 26.65
CA MET A 34 -5.36 24.60 25.30
C MET A 34 -6.46 23.55 25.14
N MET A 35 -7.29 23.70 24.11
CA MET A 35 -8.34 22.76 23.76
C MET A 35 -7.80 21.59 22.93
N THR A 36 -8.32 20.39 23.19
CA THR A 36 -8.04 19.20 22.39
C THR A 36 -9.31 18.53 21.91
N PHE A 37 -9.25 17.93 20.73
CA PHE A 37 -10.26 17.03 20.20
C PHE A 37 -9.60 15.68 19.93
N ASP A 38 -10.12 14.61 20.54
CA ASP A 38 -9.60 13.23 20.40
C ASP A 38 -8.08 13.09 20.62
N GLY A 39 -7.53 13.81 21.61
CA GLY A 39 -6.10 13.81 21.92
C GLY A 39 -5.20 14.56 20.92
N GLN A 40 -5.81 15.28 19.97
CA GLN A 40 -5.15 16.16 19.01
C GLN A 40 -5.49 17.64 19.27
N ILE A 41 -4.63 18.54 18.81
CA ILE A 41 -4.75 20.00 18.96
C ILE A 41 -4.95 20.61 17.58
N GLU A 42 -5.98 21.44 17.43
CA GLU A 42 -6.23 22.16 16.18
C GLU A 42 -5.15 23.22 15.92
N LEU A 43 -4.75 23.43 14.67
CA LEU A 43 -3.68 24.35 14.30
C LEU A 43 -3.97 25.80 14.73
N ASP A 44 -5.23 26.25 14.64
CA ASP A 44 -5.61 27.60 15.08
C ASP A 44 -5.49 27.75 16.61
N GLU A 45 -5.83 26.69 17.35
CA GLU A 45 -5.64 26.63 18.80
C GLU A 45 -4.16 26.59 19.17
N LEU A 46 -3.34 25.87 18.39
CA LEU A 46 -1.89 25.86 18.53
C LEU A 46 -1.29 27.24 18.29
N LEU A 47 -1.68 27.94 17.22
CA LEU A 47 -1.21 29.28 16.89
C LEU A 47 -1.71 30.34 17.88
N ARG A 48 -2.88 30.13 18.51
CA ARG A 48 -3.38 30.98 19.60
C ARG A 48 -2.46 30.94 20.82
N VAL A 49 -2.01 29.74 21.21
CA VAL A 49 -1.16 29.55 22.39
C VAL A 49 0.33 29.81 22.06
N PHE A 50 0.76 29.51 20.83
CA PHE A 50 2.14 29.63 20.37
C PHE A 50 2.23 30.37 19.01
N PRO A 51 2.07 31.70 19.00
CA PRO A 51 1.91 32.50 17.77
C PRO A 51 3.18 32.64 16.92
N ASN A 52 4.35 32.29 17.45
CA ASN A 52 5.65 32.46 16.78
C ASN A 52 6.17 31.17 16.11
N ILE A 53 5.36 30.11 16.03
CA ILE A 53 5.77 28.84 15.42
C ILE A 53 5.84 29.01 13.90
N LYS A 54 7.01 28.71 13.33
CA LYS A 54 7.19 28.62 11.87
C LYS A 54 6.72 27.25 11.38
N TRP A 55 5.41 27.12 11.12
CA TRP A 55 4.81 25.88 10.60
C TRP A 55 4.99 25.68 9.09
N GLN A 56 5.17 26.75 8.32
CA GLN A 56 5.17 26.73 6.84
C GLN A 56 6.58 26.67 6.19
N ALA A 57 7.65 26.39 6.94
CA ALA A 57 9.01 26.61 6.47
C ALA A 57 9.80 25.34 6.06
N ASP A 58 9.16 24.18 5.89
CA ASP A 58 9.83 22.97 5.42
C ASP A 58 9.28 22.55 4.05
N GLY A 59 10.03 22.84 2.98
CA GLY A 59 9.76 22.29 1.64
C GLY A 59 9.77 20.75 1.61
N GLU A 60 10.25 20.12 2.68
CA GLU A 60 10.24 18.67 2.89
C GLU A 60 8.90 18.19 3.47
N TYR A 61 8.18 19.03 4.24
CA TYR A 61 6.78 18.77 4.55
C TYR A 61 5.93 18.83 3.29
N GLU A 62 6.17 19.78 2.37
CA GLU A 62 5.49 19.77 1.08
C GLU A 62 5.86 18.55 0.23
N ARG A 63 7.13 18.12 0.23
CA ARG A 63 7.58 16.91 -0.48
C ARG A 63 7.01 15.64 0.14
N VAL A 64 6.71 15.64 1.45
CA VAL A 64 6.14 14.47 2.14
C VAL A 64 4.65 14.50 2.20
N GLU A 65 4.02 15.67 2.21
CA GLU A 65 2.62 15.83 1.80
C GLU A 65 2.46 15.55 0.31
N GLU A 66 3.49 15.68 -0.53
CA GLU A 66 3.45 15.27 -1.94
C GLU A 66 3.71 13.78 -2.11
N ILE A 67 4.68 13.18 -1.41
CA ILE A 67 4.87 11.72 -1.33
C ILE A 67 3.66 11.09 -0.69
N LYS A 68 3.07 11.71 0.34
CA LYS A 68 1.76 11.33 0.86
C LYS A 68 0.70 11.55 -0.20
N ARG A 69 0.44 12.73 -0.72
CA ARG A 69 -0.58 12.95 -1.77
C ARG A 69 -0.40 12.07 -3.02
N LYS A 70 0.80 11.57 -3.32
CA LYS A 70 1.10 10.59 -4.37
C LYS A 70 0.94 9.13 -3.90
N ALA A 71 1.31 8.79 -2.66
CA ALA A 71 1.14 7.48 -2.03
C ALA A 71 -0.26 7.31 -1.39
N PHE A 72 -0.62 8.20 -0.46
CA PHE A 72 -1.96 8.67 -0.08
C PHE A 72 -2.66 9.55 -1.14
N GLY A 73 -2.53 9.23 -2.43
CA GLY A 73 -3.57 9.59 -3.41
C GLY A 73 -4.97 9.08 -3.00
N LYS A 74 -5.04 8.28 -1.91
CA LYS A 74 -6.21 7.63 -1.37
C LYS A 74 -7.03 8.36 -0.28
N ARG A 75 -6.55 9.39 0.43
CA ARG A 75 -7.48 10.15 1.32
C ARG A 75 -8.31 11.22 0.61
N VAL A 76 -8.00 11.50 -0.67
CA VAL A 76 -8.96 12.12 -1.60
C VAL A 76 -9.89 11.05 -2.21
N MET A 77 -9.52 9.76 -2.14
CA MET A 77 -10.31 8.62 -2.63
C MET A 77 -11.31 8.05 -1.61
N GLU A 78 -11.36 8.55 -0.37
CA GLU A 78 -12.54 8.34 0.48
C GLU A 78 -13.82 8.95 -0.15
N ARG A 79 -13.70 9.66 -1.30
CA ARG A 79 -14.82 10.11 -2.15
C ARG A 79 -14.54 10.07 -3.67
N ALA A 80 -13.49 9.38 -4.13
CA ALA A 80 -13.33 9.22 -5.57
C ALA A 80 -14.25 8.09 -6.02
N LEU A 81 -15.42 8.49 -6.51
CA LEU A 81 -16.33 7.56 -7.14
C LEU A 81 -15.59 6.79 -8.25
N PRO A 82 -15.87 5.49 -8.41
CA PRO A 82 -15.48 4.80 -9.63
C PRO A 82 -15.93 5.58 -10.84
N ASP A 83 -15.31 5.30 -11.99
CA ASP A 83 -15.70 5.90 -13.25
C ASP A 83 -17.22 5.80 -13.38
N LYS A 84 -17.86 6.88 -13.83
CA LYS A 84 -19.33 7.03 -13.83
C LYS A 84 -20.05 5.81 -14.39
N GLU A 85 -19.40 5.15 -15.33
CA GLU A 85 -19.87 4.04 -16.11
C GLU A 85 -19.65 2.71 -15.36
N VAL A 86 -18.54 2.58 -14.61
CA VAL A 86 -18.31 1.49 -13.64
C VAL A 86 -19.28 1.61 -12.47
N LEU A 87 -19.47 2.82 -11.94
CA LEU A 87 -20.40 3.12 -10.85
C LEU A 87 -21.83 2.75 -11.23
N ALA A 88 -22.27 3.13 -12.43
CA ALA A 88 -23.59 2.77 -12.94
C ALA A 88 -23.77 1.25 -13.05
N GLU A 89 -22.76 0.52 -13.53
CA GLU A 89 -22.80 -0.94 -13.62
C GLU A 89 -22.81 -1.61 -12.23
N ARG A 90 -22.01 -1.12 -11.27
CA ARG A 90 -22.02 -1.59 -9.89
C ARG A 90 -23.38 -1.40 -9.21
N LEU A 91 -23.96 -0.21 -9.35
CA LEU A 91 -25.30 0.10 -8.84
C LEU A 91 -26.37 -0.78 -9.51
N PHE A 92 -26.22 -1.06 -10.82
CA PHE A 92 -27.13 -1.93 -11.54
C PHE A 92 -27.07 -3.38 -11.04
N GLU A 93 -25.87 -3.93 -10.82
CA GLU A 93 -25.71 -5.27 -10.27
C GLU A 93 -26.28 -5.37 -8.84
N LEU A 94 -26.02 -4.37 -8.00
CA LEU A 94 -26.61 -4.31 -6.65
C LEU A 94 -28.14 -4.21 -6.73
N GLY A 95 -28.68 -3.42 -7.65
CA GLY A 95 -30.12 -3.32 -7.91
C GLY A 95 -30.74 -4.64 -8.34
N LYS A 96 -30.02 -5.45 -9.12
CA LYS A 96 -30.46 -6.79 -9.54
C LYS A 96 -30.50 -7.76 -8.37
N GLU A 97 -29.50 -7.75 -7.50
CA GLU A 97 -29.49 -8.56 -6.27
C GLU A 97 -30.65 -8.16 -5.34
N PHE A 98 -30.85 -6.85 -5.15
CA PHE A 98 -31.98 -6.32 -4.38
C PHE A 98 -33.34 -6.75 -4.95
N ALA A 99 -33.50 -6.67 -6.27
CA ALA A 99 -34.73 -7.13 -6.93
C ALA A 99 -34.96 -8.65 -6.76
N GLY A 100 -33.88 -9.45 -6.79
CA GLY A 100 -33.92 -10.88 -6.51
C GLY A 100 -34.37 -11.17 -5.07
N ALA A 101 -33.76 -10.53 -4.08
CA ALA A 101 -34.13 -10.66 -2.68
C ALA A 101 -35.58 -10.22 -2.42
N LYS A 102 -36.00 -9.09 -3.00
CA LYS A 102 -37.39 -8.62 -2.93
C LYS A 102 -38.38 -9.61 -3.53
N SER A 103 -38.03 -10.24 -4.66
CA SER A 103 -38.88 -11.24 -5.31
C SER A 103 -39.03 -12.49 -4.42
N MET A 104 -37.96 -12.93 -3.75
CA MET A 104 -38.02 -14.02 -2.78
C MET A 104 -38.90 -13.68 -1.58
N LEU A 105 -38.82 -12.46 -1.05
CA LEU A 105 -39.70 -12.01 0.04
C LEU A 105 -41.18 -12.01 -0.37
N ILE A 106 -41.49 -11.54 -1.57
CA ILE A 106 -42.86 -11.61 -2.13
C ILE A 106 -43.33 -13.06 -2.25
N TYR A 107 -42.45 -13.96 -2.69
CA TYR A 107 -42.76 -15.39 -2.77
C TYR A 107 -43.02 -16.01 -1.39
N TYR A 108 -42.23 -15.64 -0.37
CA TYR A 108 -42.46 -16.10 0.99
C TYR A 108 -43.78 -15.58 1.57
N ASP A 109 -44.14 -14.31 1.36
CA ASP A 109 -45.47 -13.78 1.73
C ASP A 109 -46.60 -14.58 1.06
N GLN A 110 -46.43 -14.96 -0.21
CA GLN A 110 -47.40 -15.82 -0.90
C GLN A 110 -47.50 -17.22 -0.28
N ILE A 111 -46.38 -17.84 0.08
CA ILE A 111 -46.37 -19.13 0.78
C ILE A 111 -47.10 -19.01 2.12
N PHE A 112 -46.87 -17.95 2.89
CA PHE A 112 -47.54 -17.74 4.17
C PHE A 112 -49.06 -17.58 4.00
N ARG A 113 -49.52 -16.81 3.02
CA ARG A 113 -50.96 -16.69 2.72
C ARG A 113 -51.57 -18.03 2.28
N TRP A 114 -50.83 -18.81 1.51
CA TRP A 114 -51.27 -20.15 1.11
C TRP A 114 -51.37 -21.09 2.30
N LEU A 115 -50.40 -21.04 3.22
CA LEU A 115 -50.42 -21.78 4.48
C LEU A 115 -51.64 -21.40 5.32
N GLU A 116 -51.92 -20.10 5.48
CA GLU A 116 -53.11 -19.64 6.20
C GLU A 116 -54.40 -20.18 5.59
N THR A 117 -54.51 -20.16 4.27
CA THR A 117 -55.68 -20.71 3.54
C THR A 117 -55.82 -22.21 3.77
N LYS A 118 -54.70 -22.94 3.80
CA LYS A 118 -54.70 -24.38 4.08
C LYS A 118 -55.10 -24.70 5.53
N MET A 119 -54.65 -23.89 6.48
CA MET A 119 -55.07 -24.02 7.88
C MET A 119 -56.58 -23.80 8.03
N ASP A 120 -57.16 -22.79 7.35
CA ASP A 120 -58.62 -22.57 7.39
C ASP A 120 -59.40 -23.77 6.85
N ALA A 121 -58.94 -24.37 5.75
CA ALA A 121 -59.56 -25.56 5.18
C ALA A 121 -59.48 -26.81 6.09
N VAL A 122 -58.48 -26.90 6.95
CA VAL A 122 -58.35 -28.01 7.92
C VAL A 122 -59.24 -27.82 9.14
N ALA A 123 -59.52 -26.57 9.51
CA ALA A 123 -60.43 -26.21 10.60
C ALA A 123 -61.91 -26.30 10.22
N GLU A 124 -62.23 -26.56 8.94
CA GLU A 124 -63.60 -26.60 8.44
C GLU A 124 -64.38 -27.72 9.15
N ASP A 125 -65.48 -27.36 9.82
CA ASP A 125 -66.37 -28.23 10.61
C ASP A 125 -65.83 -28.80 11.95
N ASP A 126 -64.64 -28.37 12.43
CA ASP A 126 -64.11 -28.75 13.77
C ASP A 126 -63.82 -27.52 14.66
N PRO A 127 -64.67 -27.22 15.65
CA PRO A 127 -64.51 -26.07 16.54
C PRO A 127 -63.23 -26.10 17.39
N GLU A 128 -62.78 -27.27 17.84
CA GLU A 128 -61.54 -27.38 18.63
C GLU A 128 -60.30 -27.15 17.75
N ALA A 129 -60.31 -27.68 16.53
CA ALA A 129 -59.26 -27.42 15.54
C ALA A 129 -59.22 -25.94 15.12
N PHE A 130 -60.38 -25.28 15.01
CA PHE A 130 -60.47 -23.86 14.68
C PHE A 130 -59.76 -22.98 15.72
N ASP A 131 -60.08 -23.13 17.01
CA ASP A 131 -59.47 -22.30 18.06
C ASP A 131 -57.95 -22.51 18.17
N ALA A 132 -57.48 -23.75 18.02
CA ALA A 132 -56.05 -24.08 18.02
C ALA A 132 -55.32 -23.46 16.81
N LEU A 133 -55.89 -23.56 15.60
CA LEU A 133 -55.29 -23.02 14.38
C LEU A 133 -55.35 -21.48 14.33
N GLN A 134 -56.40 -20.86 14.87
CA GLN A 134 -56.46 -19.40 15.00
C GLN A 134 -55.40 -18.87 15.97
N SER A 135 -55.21 -19.54 17.10
CA SER A 135 -54.14 -19.18 18.05
C SER A 135 -52.75 -19.29 17.39
N LEU A 136 -52.52 -20.34 16.61
CA LEU A 136 -51.29 -20.53 15.86
C LEU A 136 -51.08 -19.46 14.77
N LYS A 137 -52.14 -19.06 14.05
CA LYS A 137 -52.08 -17.96 13.06
C LYS A 137 -51.71 -16.63 13.69
N ILE A 138 -52.33 -16.30 14.82
CA ILE A 138 -52.05 -15.06 15.55
C ILE A 138 -50.59 -15.03 15.98
N TRP A 139 -50.10 -16.14 16.57
CA TRP A 139 -48.70 -16.26 16.96
C TRP A 139 -47.76 -16.15 15.75
N LEU A 140 -48.01 -16.88 14.66
CA LEU A 140 -47.19 -16.83 13.44
C LEU A 140 -47.10 -15.40 12.87
N ARG A 141 -48.23 -14.67 12.80
CA ARG A 141 -48.23 -13.27 12.35
C ARG A 141 -47.45 -12.36 13.29
N GLN A 142 -47.59 -12.55 14.60
CA GLN A 142 -46.81 -11.80 15.59
C GLN A 142 -45.31 -12.02 15.43
N GLU A 143 -44.88 -13.25 15.17
CA GLU A 143 -43.46 -13.58 14.92
C GLU A 143 -42.97 -13.05 13.57
N LEU A 144 -43.83 -13.02 12.54
CA LEU A 144 -43.51 -12.46 11.21
C LEU A 144 -43.39 -10.93 11.24
N ASP A 145 -44.25 -10.27 12.01
CA ASP A 145 -44.26 -8.80 12.17
C ASP A 145 -43.21 -8.34 13.19
N ALA A 146 -42.75 -9.24 14.07
CA ALA A 146 -41.62 -8.97 14.94
C ALA A 146 -40.36 -8.80 14.09
N VAL A 147 -39.78 -7.60 14.14
CA VAL A 147 -38.42 -7.37 13.61
C VAL A 147 -37.46 -7.82 14.71
N PRO A 148 -36.69 -8.91 14.52
CA PRO A 148 -35.69 -9.31 15.51
C PRO A 148 -34.66 -8.19 15.68
N GLU A 149 -34.18 -7.96 16.90
CA GLU A 149 -33.09 -6.99 17.17
C GLU A 149 -31.86 -7.29 16.29
N GLU A 150 -31.58 -8.56 15.99
CA GLU A 150 -30.50 -8.94 15.08
C GLU A 150 -30.73 -8.48 13.62
N ALA A 151 -31.97 -8.40 13.15
CA ALA A 151 -32.29 -7.93 11.81
C ALA A 151 -32.06 -6.41 11.67
N GLU A 152 -32.33 -5.65 12.74
CA GLU A 152 -32.10 -4.21 12.77
C GLU A 152 -30.60 -3.88 12.82
N ARG A 153 -29.82 -4.64 13.60
CA ARG A 153 -28.35 -4.58 13.59
C ARG A 153 -27.77 -4.99 12.23
N GLY A 154 -28.34 -6.02 11.59
CA GLY A 154 -27.97 -6.46 10.25
C GLY A 154 -28.23 -5.41 9.17
N LYS A 155 -29.28 -4.60 9.28
CA LYS A 155 -29.62 -3.57 8.30
C LYS A 155 -28.55 -2.49 8.14
N ALA A 156 -27.96 -2.02 9.25
CA ALA A 156 -26.88 -1.04 9.20
C ALA A 156 -25.62 -1.63 8.54
N LEU A 157 -25.25 -2.86 8.91
CA LEU A 157 -24.11 -3.58 8.34
C LEU A 157 -24.28 -3.84 6.84
N LEU A 158 -25.48 -4.25 6.40
CA LEU A 158 -25.80 -4.46 4.98
C LEU A 158 -25.75 -3.16 4.17
N ALA A 159 -26.13 -2.03 4.77
CA ALA A 159 -26.02 -0.72 4.13
C ALA A 159 -24.55 -0.30 3.97
N GLU A 160 -23.72 -0.49 5.01
CA GLU A 160 -22.28 -0.26 4.93
C GLU A 160 -21.62 -1.18 3.88
N GLU A 161 -21.94 -2.47 3.89
CA GLU A 161 -21.47 -3.44 2.89
C GLU A 161 -21.85 -3.03 1.47
N SER A 162 -23.10 -2.60 1.26
CA SER A 162 -23.58 -2.13 -0.04
C SER A 162 -22.80 -0.93 -0.54
N VAL A 163 -22.47 0.02 0.34
CA VAL A 163 -21.62 1.17 0.01
C VAL A 163 -20.21 0.69 -0.36
N MET A 164 -19.63 -0.23 0.41
CA MET A 164 -18.29 -0.77 0.16
C MET A 164 -18.20 -1.51 -1.18
N ARG A 165 -19.22 -2.30 -1.56
CA ARG A 165 -19.29 -3.01 -2.85
C ARG A 165 -19.47 -2.06 -4.04
N VAL A 166 -20.03 -0.89 -3.81
CA VAL A 166 -20.10 0.17 -4.84
C VAL A 166 -18.74 0.84 -5.01
N MET A 167 -18.01 1.06 -3.91
CA MET A 167 -16.74 1.80 -3.92
C MET A 167 -15.54 0.93 -4.31
N SER A 168 -15.56 -0.36 -3.96
CA SER A 168 -14.45 -1.30 -4.16
C SER A 168 -14.95 -2.65 -4.66
N ALA A 169 -14.10 -3.39 -5.35
CA ALA A 169 -14.35 -4.78 -5.73
C ALA A 169 -13.15 -5.64 -5.32
N ARG A 170 -13.42 -6.82 -4.78
CA ARG A 170 -12.37 -7.75 -4.36
C ARG A 170 -11.94 -8.63 -5.52
N VAL A 171 -10.64 -8.85 -5.67
CA VAL A 171 -10.06 -9.72 -6.69
C VAL A 171 -9.25 -10.81 -6.00
N THR A 172 -9.58 -12.07 -6.30
CA THR A 172 -8.83 -13.24 -5.83
C THR A 172 -8.01 -13.84 -6.97
N VAL A 173 -6.73 -14.08 -6.73
CA VAL A 173 -5.79 -14.66 -7.71
C VAL A 173 -5.65 -16.16 -7.46
N GLN A 174 -5.94 -16.98 -8.47
CA GLN A 174 -5.74 -18.43 -8.44
C GLN A 174 -4.51 -18.85 -9.25
N PRO A 175 -3.75 -19.87 -8.81
CA PRO A 175 -4.02 -20.73 -7.65
C PRO A 175 -3.48 -20.20 -6.31
N SER A 176 -2.76 -19.07 -6.32
CA SER A 176 -2.02 -18.58 -5.15
C SER A 176 -2.88 -18.20 -3.94
N GLY A 177 -4.15 -17.83 -4.16
CA GLY A 177 -5.10 -17.40 -3.13
C GLY A 177 -4.93 -15.95 -2.69
N HIS A 178 -4.02 -15.18 -3.28
CA HIS A 178 -3.83 -13.77 -2.91
C HIS A 178 -5.09 -12.94 -3.23
N GLU A 179 -5.42 -11.99 -2.36
CA GLU A 179 -6.57 -11.10 -2.52
C GLU A 179 -6.13 -9.65 -2.51
N PHE A 180 -6.76 -8.84 -3.37
CA PHE A 180 -6.58 -7.38 -3.37
C PHE A 180 -7.88 -6.66 -3.72
N PHE A 181 -7.95 -5.37 -3.42
CA PHE A 181 -9.11 -4.53 -3.72
C PHE A 181 -8.82 -3.56 -4.86
N VAL A 182 -9.77 -3.45 -5.78
CA VAL A 182 -9.78 -2.46 -6.85
C VAL A 182 -10.69 -1.31 -6.42
N GLU A 183 -10.09 -0.15 -6.21
CA GLU A 183 -10.76 1.06 -5.73
C GLU A 183 -10.77 2.15 -6.82
N GLY A 184 -11.77 3.02 -6.77
CA GLY A 184 -11.85 4.18 -7.66
C GLY A 184 -11.75 3.80 -9.15
N ASN A 185 -10.77 4.39 -9.83
CA ASN A 185 -10.54 4.25 -11.28
C ASN A 185 -9.39 3.30 -11.64
N ASP A 186 -8.87 2.56 -10.68
CA ASP A 186 -7.69 1.75 -10.92
C ASP A 186 -7.97 0.61 -11.90
N THR A 187 -6.97 0.33 -12.71
CA THR A 187 -6.89 -0.92 -13.44
C THR A 187 -6.55 -2.08 -12.49
N LEU A 188 -6.85 -3.31 -12.91
CA LEU A 188 -6.48 -4.51 -12.15
C LEU A 188 -4.98 -4.58 -11.89
N LEU A 189 -4.14 -4.12 -12.83
CA LEU A 189 -2.69 -4.11 -12.67
C LEU A 189 -2.24 -3.10 -11.63
N GLU A 190 -2.76 -1.87 -11.67
CA GLU A 190 -2.41 -0.83 -10.68
C GLU A 190 -2.84 -1.25 -9.27
N ALA A 191 -4.04 -1.82 -9.15
CA ALA A 191 -4.55 -2.34 -7.88
C ALA A 191 -3.70 -3.52 -7.36
N ALA A 192 -3.29 -4.45 -8.22
CA ALA A 192 -2.42 -5.56 -7.84
C ALA A 192 -1.03 -5.08 -7.39
N LEU A 193 -0.38 -4.20 -8.16
CA LEU A 193 0.94 -3.64 -7.81
C LEU A 193 0.89 -2.82 -6.51
N ARG A 194 -0.20 -2.08 -6.29
CA ARG A 194 -0.46 -1.37 -5.03
C ARG A 194 -0.97 -2.28 -3.90
N ALA A 195 -1.20 -3.55 -4.15
CA ALA A 195 -1.40 -4.55 -3.11
C ALA A 195 -0.13 -5.38 -2.88
N GLY A 196 0.97 -5.04 -3.55
CA GLY A 196 2.23 -5.78 -3.48
C GLY A 196 2.19 -7.11 -4.23
N ILE A 197 1.10 -7.42 -4.94
CA ILE A 197 0.96 -8.66 -5.68
C ILE A 197 1.66 -8.47 -7.03
N SER A 198 2.86 -9.03 -7.12
CA SER A 198 3.63 -9.03 -8.35
C SER A 198 3.00 -10.03 -9.33
N LEU A 199 2.32 -9.50 -10.34
CA LEU A 199 1.79 -10.27 -11.47
C LEU A 199 2.61 -9.92 -12.71
N ASN A 200 2.61 -10.78 -13.74
CA ASN A 200 3.35 -10.48 -14.96
C ASN A 200 2.84 -9.19 -15.65
N TYR A 201 3.74 -8.29 -16.05
CA TYR A 201 3.42 -7.12 -16.88
C TYR A 201 4.66 -6.62 -17.64
N GLY A 202 4.47 -5.68 -18.57
CA GLY A 202 5.58 -5.06 -19.31
C GLY A 202 5.38 -3.57 -19.58
N CYS A 203 4.45 -3.23 -20.48
CA CYS A 203 4.22 -1.83 -20.89
C CYS A 203 3.24 -1.05 -19.99
N SER A 204 2.32 -1.76 -19.34
CA SER A 204 1.19 -1.20 -18.57
C SER A 204 0.29 -0.20 -19.32
N ASN A 205 0.25 -0.24 -20.65
CA ASN A 205 -0.59 0.63 -21.48
C ASN A 205 -1.27 -0.11 -22.63
N GLY A 206 -1.41 -1.43 -22.51
CA GLY A 206 -2.20 -2.23 -23.46
C GLY A 206 -1.49 -2.62 -24.76
N ASN A 207 -0.17 -2.50 -24.84
CA ASN A 207 0.57 -2.77 -26.08
C ASN A 207 1.29 -4.13 -26.11
N CYS A 208 1.86 -4.59 -25.00
CA CYS A 208 2.73 -5.78 -25.00
C CYS A 208 1.98 -7.10 -24.79
N GLY A 209 0.83 -7.10 -24.11
CA GLY A 209 0.09 -8.33 -23.79
C GLY A 209 0.57 -9.14 -22.59
N GLU A 210 1.74 -8.81 -22.01
CA GLU A 210 2.32 -9.54 -20.86
C GLU A 210 1.40 -9.62 -19.63
N CYS A 211 0.59 -8.57 -19.40
CA CYS A 211 -0.39 -8.54 -18.32
C CYS A 211 -1.70 -9.29 -18.62
N LYS A 212 -1.68 -10.23 -19.58
CA LYS A 212 -2.82 -11.04 -19.95
C LYS A 212 -3.10 -12.07 -18.85
N VAL A 213 -4.34 -12.09 -18.38
CA VAL A 213 -4.82 -13.06 -17.39
C VAL A 213 -6.15 -13.65 -17.84
N ARG A 214 -6.50 -14.80 -17.28
CA ARG A 214 -7.80 -15.44 -17.54
C ARG A 214 -8.80 -15.00 -16.48
N LEU A 215 -9.94 -14.46 -16.90
CA LEU A 215 -11.06 -14.19 -16.00
C LEU A 215 -11.81 -15.50 -15.72
N VAL A 216 -11.83 -15.93 -14.46
CA VAL A 216 -12.53 -17.14 -14.01
C VAL A 216 -13.98 -16.84 -13.66
N SER A 217 -14.20 -15.77 -12.90
CA SER A 217 -15.54 -15.30 -12.52
C SER A 217 -15.57 -13.80 -12.26
N GLY A 218 -16.78 -13.23 -12.31
CA GLY A 218 -17.02 -11.81 -12.11
C GLY A 218 -17.14 -11.04 -13.43
N LYS A 219 -17.29 -9.72 -13.32
CA LYS A 219 -17.47 -8.82 -14.47
C LYS A 219 -16.43 -7.72 -14.46
N VAL A 220 -15.84 -7.47 -15.62
CA VAL A 220 -14.82 -6.44 -15.82
C VAL A 220 -15.27 -5.40 -16.84
N LYS A 221 -14.70 -4.20 -16.73
CA LYS A 221 -14.92 -3.12 -17.69
C LYS A 221 -13.59 -2.65 -18.26
N LYS A 222 -13.53 -2.43 -19.57
CA LYS A 222 -12.38 -1.81 -20.22
C LYS A 222 -12.39 -0.30 -19.93
N VAL A 223 -11.37 0.19 -19.24
CA VAL A 223 -11.20 1.61 -18.86
C VAL A 223 -10.11 2.30 -19.65
N HIS A 224 -9.19 1.53 -20.26
CA HIS A 224 -8.18 2.07 -21.17
C HIS A 224 -8.23 1.39 -22.54
N PRO A 225 -8.03 2.17 -23.62
CA PRO A 225 -7.84 1.59 -24.94
C PRO A 225 -6.56 0.74 -24.96
N HIS A 226 -6.55 -0.25 -25.83
CA HIS A 226 -5.38 -1.08 -26.08
C HIS A 226 -5.44 -1.58 -27.51
N ASP A 227 -4.28 -1.65 -28.17
CA ASP A 227 -4.14 -2.10 -29.55
C ASP A 227 -3.69 -3.57 -29.63
N TYR A 228 -3.42 -4.20 -28.49
CA TYR A 228 -3.06 -5.63 -28.43
C TYR A 228 -4.16 -6.52 -29.03
N VAL A 229 -3.75 -7.39 -29.94
CA VAL A 229 -4.62 -8.33 -30.65
C VAL A 229 -4.61 -9.66 -29.94
N PHE A 230 -5.73 -9.99 -29.30
CA PHE A 230 -5.94 -11.32 -28.72
C PHE A 230 -6.13 -12.39 -29.80
N HIS A 231 -5.52 -13.57 -29.59
CA HIS A 231 -5.86 -14.76 -30.36
C HIS A 231 -7.32 -15.18 -30.10
N GLU A 232 -7.94 -15.89 -31.04
CA GLU A 232 -9.33 -16.35 -30.86
C GLU A 232 -9.50 -17.28 -29.65
N SER A 233 -8.50 -18.13 -29.39
CA SER A 233 -8.44 -18.98 -28.21
C SER A 233 -8.41 -18.18 -26.91
N ASP A 234 -7.65 -17.07 -26.87
CA ASP A 234 -7.60 -16.18 -25.71
C ASP A 234 -8.96 -15.53 -25.45
N LYS A 235 -9.65 -15.06 -26.50
CA LYS A 235 -10.99 -14.49 -26.38
C LYS A 235 -12.00 -15.52 -25.87
N ALA A 236 -11.95 -16.75 -26.39
CA ALA A 236 -12.83 -17.83 -25.98
C ALA A 236 -12.63 -18.23 -24.50
N ASN A 237 -11.40 -18.10 -23.99
CA ASN A 237 -11.06 -18.42 -22.61
C ASN A 237 -11.29 -17.25 -21.63
N GLY A 238 -11.82 -16.12 -22.08
CA GLY A 238 -12.06 -14.95 -21.22
C GLY A 238 -10.78 -14.20 -20.84
N ALA A 239 -9.80 -14.16 -21.74
CA ALA A 239 -8.56 -13.42 -21.50
C ALA A 239 -8.79 -11.90 -21.49
N ILE A 240 -8.16 -11.22 -20.53
CA ILE A 240 -8.22 -9.76 -20.37
C ILE A 240 -6.82 -9.20 -20.09
N LEU A 241 -6.60 -7.93 -20.38
CA LEU A 241 -5.36 -7.22 -20.01
C LEU A 241 -5.56 -6.48 -18.70
N MET A 242 -4.83 -6.85 -17.65
CA MET A 242 -4.98 -6.20 -16.34
C MET A 242 -4.75 -4.69 -16.39
N CYS A 243 -3.85 -4.20 -17.26
CA CYS A 243 -3.55 -2.77 -17.41
C CYS A 243 -4.61 -1.98 -18.19
N SER A 244 -5.69 -2.61 -18.65
CA SER A 244 -6.73 -1.94 -19.42
C SER A 244 -8.15 -2.16 -18.91
N TYR A 245 -8.30 -3.04 -17.91
CA TYR A 245 -9.58 -3.43 -17.35
C TYR A 245 -9.62 -3.14 -15.86
N THR A 246 -10.82 -2.80 -15.36
CA THR A 246 -11.15 -2.67 -13.94
C THR A 246 -12.26 -3.65 -13.55
N ALA A 247 -12.48 -3.82 -12.25
CA ALA A 247 -13.48 -4.73 -11.69
C ALA A 247 -14.84 -4.05 -11.50
N ILE A 248 -15.91 -4.63 -12.05
CA ILE A 248 -17.29 -4.22 -11.78
C ILE A 248 -17.80 -4.96 -10.54
N THR A 249 -17.65 -6.28 -10.51
CA THR A 249 -18.00 -7.11 -9.35
C THR A 249 -16.73 -7.68 -8.73
N ASP A 250 -16.87 -8.42 -7.63
CA ASP A 250 -15.81 -9.30 -7.17
C ASP A 250 -15.37 -10.25 -8.29
N LEU A 251 -14.07 -10.45 -8.41
CA LEU A 251 -13.45 -11.22 -9.48
C LEU A 251 -12.64 -12.39 -8.94
N VAL A 252 -12.57 -13.45 -9.75
CA VAL A 252 -11.52 -14.47 -9.62
C VAL A 252 -10.75 -14.49 -10.93
N ILE A 253 -9.43 -14.31 -10.85
CA ILE A 253 -8.53 -14.36 -12.00
C ILE A 253 -7.53 -15.50 -11.84
N GLU A 254 -7.15 -16.13 -12.95
CA GLU A 254 -6.05 -17.09 -12.97
C GLU A 254 -4.79 -16.38 -13.47
N ALA A 255 -3.79 -16.31 -12.59
CA ALA A 255 -2.50 -15.70 -12.87
C ALA A 255 -1.43 -16.26 -11.94
N SER A 256 -0.19 -16.36 -12.45
CA SER A 256 0.96 -16.66 -11.62
C SER A 256 1.41 -15.40 -10.89
N VAL A 257 1.46 -15.48 -9.56
CA VAL A 257 2.15 -14.47 -8.75
C VAL A 257 3.64 -14.72 -8.89
N THR A 258 4.37 -13.73 -9.38
CA THR A 258 5.81 -13.83 -9.62
C THR A 258 6.55 -13.57 -8.33
N GLU A 259 7.36 -14.52 -7.88
CA GLU A 259 8.39 -14.28 -6.87
C GLU A 259 9.61 -13.59 -7.51
N ALA A 260 10.63 -13.25 -6.72
CA ALA A 260 11.83 -12.58 -7.24
C ALA A 260 12.48 -13.35 -8.40
N ASP A 261 12.44 -14.69 -8.36
CA ASP A 261 13.02 -15.57 -9.37
C ASP A 261 12.17 -15.68 -10.65
N ASP A 262 10.89 -15.30 -10.58
CA ASP A 262 9.96 -15.38 -11.71
C ASP A 262 9.92 -14.09 -12.54
N ILE A 263 10.53 -13.01 -12.06
CA ILE A 263 10.56 -11.74 -12.79
C ILE A 263 11.56 -11.83 -13.93
N PRO A 264 11.14 -11.59 -15.19
CA PRO A 264 12.03 -11.69 -16.33
C PRO A 264 13.12 -10.62 -16.26
N HIS A 265 14.33 -11.02 -16.65
CA HIS A 265 15.40 -10.08 -16.91
C HIS A 265 15.06 -9.22 -18.13
N GLN A 266 15.19 -7.91 -17.97
CA GLN A 266 14.79 -6.88 -18.92
C GLN A 266 15.98 -5.97 -19.23
N SER A 267 16.21 -5.71 -20.51
CA SER A 267 17.12 -4.68 -21.00
C SER A 267 16.29 -3.51 -21.54
N ILE A 268 16.35 -2.36 -20.88
CA ILE A 268 15.53 -1.17 -21.19
C ILE A 268 16.43 0.02 -21.48
N THR A 269 16.27 0.64 -22.66
CA THR A 269 16.91 1.93 -22.95
C THR A 269 16.14 3.06 -22.28
N THR A 270 16.66 3.54 -21.16
CA THR A 270 16.10 4.67 -20.39
C THR A 270 16.74 6.00 -20.79
N LYS A 271 16.17 7.10 -20.31
CA LYS A 271 16.72 8.44 -20.46
C LYS A 271 16.95 9.10 -19.12
N VAL A 272 18.03 9.87 -19.00
CA VAL A 272 18.31 10.69 -17.82
C VAL A 272 17.28 11.82 -17.71
N ARG A 273 16.51 11.82 -16.62
CA ARG A 273 15.56 12.89 -16.28
C ARG A 273 16.24 14.02 -15.54
N SER A 274 17.01 13.69 -14.50
CA SER A 274 17.80 14.61 -13.69
C SER A 274 18.93 13.86 -12.98
N VAL A 275 19.94 14.62 -12.56
CA VAL A 275 21.07 14.19 -11.74
C VAL A 275 21.13 15.18 -10.59
N GLU A 276 20.75 14.75 -9.40
CA GLU A 276 20.51 15.63 -8.24
C GLU A 276 21.53 15.32 -7.12
N PRO A 277 22.39 16.27 -6.72
CA PRO A 277 23.31 16.05 -5.61
C PRO A 277 22.54 15.75 -4.32
N LEU A 278 22.88 14.66 -3.64
CA LEU A 278 22.35 14.31 -2.32
C LEU A 278 23.31 14.71 -1.21
N ASP A 279 24.62 14.51 -1.47
CA ASP A 279 25.72 14.91 -0.59
C ASP A 279 26.96 15.21 -1.47
N HIS A 280 28.11 15.55 -0.85
CA HIS A 280 29.36 15.83 -1.54
C HIS A 280 29.84 14.67 -2.42
N ASP A 281 29.64 13.42 -1.99
CA ASP A 281 30.05 12.20 -2.68
C ASP A 281 28.88 11.29 -3.05
N LEU A 282 27.64 11.81 -3.09
CA LEU A 282 26.46 11.02 -3.44
C LEU A 282 25.48 11.83 -4.30
N THR A 283 24.92 11.20 -5.31
CA THR A 283 23.97 11.82 -6.25
C THR A 283 22.79 10.89 -6.52
N ALA A 284 21.58 11.44 -6.61
CA ALA A 284 20.41 10.74 -7.13
C ALA A 284 20.37 10.84 -8.66
N LEU A 285 20.48 9.69 -9.32
CA LEU A 285 20.27 9.56 -10.75
C LEU A 285 18.81 9.19 -11.01
N HIS A 286 18.06 10.09 -11.65
CA HIS A 286 16.68 9.87 -12.02
C HIS A 286 16.60 9.47 -13.50
N LEU A 287 16.09 8.27 -13.76
CA LEU A 287 15.87 7.73 -15.11
C LEU A 287 14.38 7.70 -15.42
N THR A 288 14.07 7.75 -16.73
CA THR A 288 12.71 7.59 -17.23
C THR A 288 12.68 6.49 -18.29
N THR A 289 11.83 5.48 -18.08
CA THR A 289 11.62 4.40 -19.04
C THR A 289 10.74 4.87 -20.22
N PRO A 290 10.84 4.23 -21.40
CA PRO A 290 9.97 4.55 -22.53
C PRO A 290 8.51 4.19 -22.20
N ARG A 291 7.55 4.80 -22.91
CA ARG A 291 6.12 4.49 -22.70
C ARG A 291 5.77 3.03 -23.05
N SER A 292 6.55 2.39 -23.91
CA SER A 292 6.33 1.01 -24.35
C SER A 292 6.80 -0.03 -23.34
N GLN A 293 7.60 0.34 -22.34
CA GLN A 293 8.23 -0.62 -21.43
C GLN A 293 8.51 0.02 -20.08
N ARG A 294 8.00 -0.59 -19.01
CA ARG A 294 8.38 -0.30 -17.62
C ARG A 294 9.38 -1.34 -17.15
N LEU A 295 10.09 -1.02 -16.07
CA LEU A 295 10.86 -2.02 -15.34
C LEU A 295 9.88 -2.79 -14.43
N HIS A 296 9.77 -4.10 -14.63
CA HIS A 296 9.15 -5.00 -13.66
C HIS A 296 10.21 -5.40 -12.64
N PHE A 297 10.06 -4.98 -11.38
CA PHE A 297 10.98 -5.29 -10.28
C PHE A 297 10.25 -5.28 -8.93
N LEU A 298 10.88 -5.87 -7.92
CA LEU A 298 10.48 -5.81 -6.51
C LEU A 298 11.34 -4.80 -5.76
N ALA A 299 10.74 -4.14 -4.77
CA ALA A 299 11.46 -3.21 -3.90
C ALA A 299 12.65 -3.91 -3.23
N GLY A 300 13.80 -3.23 -3.20
CA GLY A 300 15.07 -3.76 -2.70
C GLY A 300 15.99 -4.37 -3.76
N GLN A 301 15.52 -4.59 -4.99
CA GLN A 301 16.34 -5.15 -6.08
C GLN A 301 17.35 -4.14 -6.68
N SER A 302 18.37 -4.68 -7.34
CA SER A 302 19.38 -3.92 -8.09
C SER A 302 19.18 -4.01 -9.60
N VAL A 303 19.86 -3.12 -10.31
CA VAL A 303 19.96 -3.10 -11.78
C VAL A 303 21.39 -2.78 -12.18
N LYS A 304 21.82 -3.31 -13.31
CA LYS A 304 23.05 -2.89 -13.97
C LYS A 304 22.74 -1.73 -14.91
N LEU A 305 23.47 -0.64 -14.77
CA LEU A 305 23.38 0.50 -15.66
C LEU A 305 24.59 0.53 -16.58
N THR A 306 24.35 0.83 -17.87
CA THR A 306 25.41 0.98 -18.88
C THR A 306 25.15 2.22 -19.73
N THR A 307 26.18 3.04 -19.94
CA THR A 307 26.19 4.19 -20.85
C THR A 307 27.58 4.28 -21.48
N ASP A 308 27.72 4.62 -22.77
CA ASP A 308 29.05 4.69 -23.44
C ASP A 308 29.99 3.51 -23.12
N ASP A 309 29.46 2.27 -23.11
CA ASP A 309 30.16 1.02 -22.76
C ASP A 309 30.76 0.93 -21.34
N ILE A 310 30.48 1.90 -20.48
CA ILE A 310 30.83 1.90 -19.05
C ILE A 310 29.58 1.59 -18.23
N GLY A 311 29.74 0.77 -17.19
CA GLY A 311 28.60 0.36 -16.37
C GLY A 311 28.96 0.01 -14.94
N GLY A 312 27.92 -0.17 -14.14
CA GLY A 312 27.98 -0.55 -12.73
C GLY A 312 26.65 -1.11 -12.26
N GLU A 313 26.65 -1.79 -11.13
CA GLU A 313 25.44 -2.31 -10.50
C GLU A 313 25.02 -1.41 -9.34
N PHE A 314 23.73 -1.10 -9.27
CA PHE A 314 23.17 -0.15 -8.33
C PHE A 314 21.79 -0.61 -7.86
N TYR A 315 21.50 -0.37 -6.59
CA TYR A 315 20.17 -0.64 -6.05
C TYR A 315 19.16 0.41 -6.51
N VAL A 316 17.95 -0.05 -6.81
CA VAL A 316 16.83 0.85 -7.13
C VAL A 316 16.32 1.46 -5.83
N ALA A 317 16.31 2.79 -5.77
CA ALA A 317 15.91 3.57 -4.61
C ALA A 317 14.44 4.01 -4.64
N SER A 318 13.82 4.05 -5.82
CA SER A 318 12.39 4.37 -5.96
C SER A 318 11.49 3.15 -5.69
N CYS A 319 10.22 3.42 -5.39
CA CYS A 319 9.22 2.39 -5.21
C CYS A 319 8.77 1.76 -6.55
N PRO A 320 8.55 0.44 -6.65
CA PRO A 320 7.97 -0.20 -7.84
C PRO A 320 6.63 0.38 -8.32
N CYS A 321 5.88 1.03 -7.42
CA CYS A 321 4.63 1.70 -7.76
C CYS A 321 4.84 2.97 -8.62
N GLU A 322 6.08 3.46 -8.73
CA GLU A 322 6.42 4.67 -9.50
C GLU A 322 6.60 4.40 -11.01
N ASP A 323 5.49 4.11 -11.70
CA ASP A 323 5.32 4.07 -13.17
C ASP A 323 6.63 3.94 -14.01
N ARG A 324 7.13 5.05 -14.57
CA ARG A 324 8.31 5.07 -15.47
C ARG A 324 9.54 5.67 -14.80
N HIS A 325 9.46 5.98 -13.51
CA HIS A 325 10.50 6.72 -12.81
C HIS A 325 11.36 5.76 -11.99
N ILE A 326 12.65 5.73 -12.31
CA ILE A 326 13.62 4.92 -11.59
C ILE A 326 14.63 5.87 -10.94
N GLU A 327 14.76 5.80 -9.61
CA GLU A 327 15.76 6.55 -8.85
C GLU A 327 16.88 5.59 -8.40
N LEU A 328 18.14 6.02 -8.52
CA LEU A 328 19.29 5.30 -7.99
C LEU A 328 20.20 6.28 -7.23
N HIS A 329 20.85 5.82 -6.16
CA HIS A 329 21.85 6.61 -5.45
C HIS A 329 23.25 6.18 -5.90
N ILE A 330 24.00 7.10 -6.52
CA ILE A 330 25.32 6.83 -7.09
C ILE A 330 26.37 7.50 -6.22
N ARG A 331 27.22 6.68 -5.58
CA ARG A 331 28.38 7.16 -4.82
C ARG A 331 29.49 7.59 -5.76
N ARG A 332 30.17 8.67 -5.39
CA ARG A 332 31.38 9.15 -6.06
C ARG A 332 32.54 8.22 -5.70
N ASP A 333 32.92 7.39 -6.65
CA ASP A 333 34.06 6.50 -6.53
C ASP A 333 35.01 6.68 -7.72
N ASN A 334 36.02 5.80 -7.82
CA ASN A 334 36.99 5.81 -8.92
C ASN A 334 36.56 4.97 -10.13
N THR A 335 35.30 4.56 -10.24
CA THR A 335 34.79 3.85 -11.41
C THR A 335 34.55 4.82 -12.58
N PRO A 336 34.68 4.36 -13.83
CA PRO A 336 34.34 5.18 -15.00
C PRO A 336 32.88 5.67 -14.98
N PHE A 337 31.95 4.80 -14.55
CA PHE A 337 30.52 5.12 -14.53
C PHE A 337 30.21 6.24 -13.53
N SER A 338 30.69 6.15 -12.30
CA SER A 338 30.50 7.20 -11.30
C SER A 338 31.07 8.54 -11.78
N ARG A 339 32.30 8.55 -12.32
CA ARG A 339 32.88 9.78 -12.90
C ARG A 339 32.02 10.39 -14.01
N LYS A 340 31.42 9.56 -14.86
CA LYS A 340 30.52 10.03 -15.93
C LYS A 340 29.26 10.66 -15.33
N VAL A 341 28.62 9.99 -14.37
CA VAL A 341 27.40 10.50 -13.70
C VAL A 341 27.64 11.88 -13.07
N PHE A 342 28.76 12.05 -12.37
CA PHE A 342 29.06 13.30 -11.65
C PHE A 342 29.49 14.47 -12.55
N ASN A 343 30.13 14.21 -13.69
CA ASN A 343 30.76 15.28 -14.48
C ASN A 343 30.09 15.54 -15.83
N ASP A 344 29.61 14.49 -16.49
CA ASP A 344 29.34 14.53 -17.94
C ASP A 344 27.95 14.00 -18.33
N LEU A 345 27.24 13.32 -17.43
CA LEU A 345 25.95 12.71 -17.73
C LEU A 345 24.83 13.75 -17.74
N GLY A 346 24.46 14.19 -18.94
CA GLY A 346 23.43 15.20 -19.16
C GLY A 346 22.01 14.65 -19.21
N LYS A 347 21.03 15.56 -19.07
CA LYS A 347 19.61 15.29 -19.31
C LYS A 347 19.37 14.71 -20.70
N GLU A 348 18.39 13.82 -20.82
CA GLU A 348 18.04 13.04 -22.03
C GLU A 348 19.10 12.05 -22.51
N ALA A 349 20.27 11.94 -21.86
CA ALA A 349 21.28 10.95 -22.24
C ALA A 349 20.72 9.52 -22.11
N PRO A 350 21.04 8.62 -23.06
CA PRO A 350 20.60 7.24 -22.99
C PRO A 350 21.39 6.46 -21.93
N VAL A 351 20.68 5.68 -21.12
CA VAL A 351 21.26 4.73 -20.17
C VAL A 351 20.53 3.40 -20.33
N ILE A 352 21.27 2.35 -20.67
CA ILE A 352 20.75 1.00 -20.72
C ILE A 352 20.65 0.49 -19.29
N LEU A 353 19.47 0.01 -18.92
CA LEU A 353 19.18 -0.61 -17.65
C LEU A 353 18.94 -2.10 -17.89
N ASP A 354 19.74 -2.93 -17.25
CA ASP A 354 19.67 -4.39 -17.29
C ASP A 354 19.31 -4.93 -15.89
N GLY A 355 18.17 -5.60 -15.76
CA GLY A 355 17.73 -6.15 -14.48
C GLY A 355 16.26 -6.60 -14.48
N PRO A 356 15.66 -6.86 -13.31
CA PRO A 356 16.24 -6.68 -11.97
C PRO A 356 17.16 -7.83 -11.54
N HIS A 357 17.95 -7.61 -10.49
CA HIS A 357 18.72 -8.63 -9.77
C HIS A 357 18.48 -8.55 -8.25
N GLY A 358 18.82 -9.62 -7.53
CA GLY A 358 18.75 -9.68 -6.07
C GLY A 358 17.45 -10.26 -5.51
N HIS A 359 17.53 -10.77 -4.29
CA HIS A 359 16.44 -11.50 -3.61
C HIS A 359 16.03 -10.86 -2.27
N CYS A 360 16.69 -9.78 -1.85
CA CYS A 360 16.32 -9.03 -0.64
C CYS A 360 15.10 -8.14 -0.91
N VAL A 361 13.93 -8.78 -0.92
CA VAL A 361 12.64 -8.15 -1.24
C VAL A 361 11.69 -8.26 -0.05
N ILE A 362 10.76 -7.30 0.06
CA ILE A 362 9.76 -7.30 1.13
C ILE A 362 8.81 -8.49 1.00
N LYS A 363 8.51 -9.15 2.14
CA LYS A 363 7.56 -10.25 2.21
C LYS A 363 6.13 -9.73 2.41
N MET A 364 5.35 -9.76 1.33
CA MET A 364 4.00 -9.18 1.23
C MET A 364 2.95 -9.85 2.13
N ASP A 365 3.18 -11.11 2.46
CA ASP A 365 2.32 -11.94 3.31
C ASP A 365 2.55 -11.71 4.82
N SER A 366 3.64 -11.03 5.19
CA SER A 366 3.96 -10.77 6.59
C SER A 366 3.38 -9.45 7.08
N ARG A 367 2.61 -9.50 8.17
CA ARG A 367 2.10 -8.32 8.92
C ARG A 367 2.95 -7.97 10.15
N ARG A 368 4.09 -8.62 10.29
CA ARG A 368 5.02 -8.43 11.40
C ARG A 368 5.62 -7.02 11.40
N PRO A 369 5.98 -6.45 12.57
CA PRO A 369 6.83 -5.27 12.61
C PRO A 369 8.10 -5.45 11.76
N ALA A 370 8.39 -4.46 10.92
CA ALA A 370 9.55 -4.47 10.04
C ALA A 370 10.66 -3.57 10.61
N VAL A 371 11.85 -4.15 10.78
CA VAL A 371 13.04 -3.43 11.22
C VAL A 371 13.98 -3.28 10.02
N PHE A 372 14.10 -2.05 9.54
CA PHE A 372 14.99 -1.67 8.47
C PHE A 372 16.32 -1.19 9.04
N VAL A 373 17.42 -1.71 8.49
CA VAL A 373 18.78 -1.30 8.86
C VAL A 373 19.55 -0.96 7.59
N ALA A 374 19.97 0.29 7.48
CA ALA A 374 20.77 0.77 6.36
C ALA A 374 22.17 1.15 6.85
N TRP A 375 23.19 0.80 6.07
CA TRP A 375 24.54 1.32 6.24
C TRP A 375 24.91 2.21 5.05
N ASP A 376 25.23 3.48 5.30
CA ASP A 376 25.54 4.50 4.31
C ASP A 376 24.56 4.53 3.13
N ASP A 377 25.01 4.28 1.90
CA ASP A 377 24.21 4.25 0.66
C ASP A 377 23.41 2.96 0.48
N GLY A 378 23.57 1.98 1.39
CA GLY A 378 22.61 0.90 1.61
C GLY A 378 21.21 1.40 1.98
N PHE A 379 21.04 2.70 2.24
CA PHE A 379 19.73 3.32 2.30
C PHE A 379 18.98 3.30 0.96
N ALA A 380 19.62 3.18 -0.20
CA ALA A 380 18.91 3.07 -1.49
C ALA A 380 17.89 1.90 -1.53
N PRO A 381 18.29 0.62 -1.37
CA PRO A 381 17.33 -0.48 -1.37
C PRO A 381 16.33 -0.39 -0.21
N ILE A 382 16.79 0.07 0.97
CA ILE A 382 15.93 0.25 2.16
C ILE A 382 14.86 1.32 1.93
N LYS A 383 15.20 2.43 1.26
CA LYS A 383 14.25 3.47 0.87
C LYS A 383 13.17 2.91 -0.05
N SER A 384 13.56 2.11 -1.05
CA SER A 384 12.61 1.44 -1.94
C SER A 384 11.66 0.54 -1.15
N LEU A 385 12.20 -0.28 -0.23
CA LEU A 385 11.42 -1.17 0.64
C LEU A 385 10.45 -0.39 1.54
N ILE A 386 10.91 0.67 2.21
CA ILE A 386 10.09 1.50 3.09
C ILE A 386 8.99 2.20 2.30
N GLN A 387 9.32 2.86 1.19
CA GLN A 387 8.31 3.53 0.36
C GLN A 387 7.27 2.56 -0.18
N HIS A 388 7.68 1.34 -0.53
CA HIS A 388 6.75 0.30 -0.94
C HIS A 388 5.88 -0.18 0.22
N ALA A 389 6.46 -0.53 1.37
CA ALA A 389 5.72 -0.90 2.58
C ALA A 389 4.68 0.15 2.99
N LEU A 390 5.06 1.44 2.88
CA LEU A 390 4.18 2.58 3.12
C LEU A 390 3.01 2.65 2.14
N SER A 391 3.23 2.32 0.87
CA SER A 391 2.17 2.29 -0.14
C SER A 391 1.15 1.17 0.08
N LEU A 392 1.55 0.12 0.81
CA LEU A 392 0.76 -1.11 1.02
C LEU A 392 0.10 -1.19 2.41
N GLU A 393 0.42 -0.28 3.33
CA GLU A 393 -0.02 -0.32 4.74
C GLU A 393 0.24 -1.68 5.43
N MET A 394 1.33 -2.35 5.06
CA MET A 394 1.54 -3.77 5.39
C MET A 394 1.91 -4.05 6.85
N ALA A 395 2.70 -3.17 7.45
CA ALA A 395 3.36 -3.47 8.72
C ALA A 395 2.63 -2.84 9.91
N GLU A 396 2.47 -3.63 10.98
CA GLU A 396 1.95 -3.16 12.28
C GLU A 396 2.77 -1.96 12.80
N GLY A 397 4.08 -1.97 12.54
CA GLY A 397 4.99 -0.85 12.75
C GLY A 397 6.30 -1.02 11.98
N MET A 398 7.02 0.10 11.78
CA MET A 398 8.27 0.15 11.05
C MET A 398 9.32 0.93 11.82
N GLU A 399 10.54 0.42 11.87
CA GLU A 399 11.68 1.12 12.46
C GLU A 399 12.84 1.16 11.46
N LEU A 400 13.46 2.32 11.29
CA LEU A 400 14.64 2.52 10.48
C LEU A 400 15.83 2.90 11.37
N PHE A 401 16.83 2.04 11.41
CA PHE A 401 18.16 2.35 11.93
C PHE A 401 19.09 2.63 10.76
N TRP A 402 19.61 3.85 10.67
CA TRP A 402 20.52 4.21 9.59
C TRP A 402 21.90 4.50 10.17
N ILE A 403 22.89 3.71 9.81
CA ILE A 403 24.28 3.88 10.22
C ILE A 403 25.02 4.59 9.10
N SER A 404 25.79 5.63 9.39
CA SER A 404 26.64 6.27 8.38
C SER A 404 27.96 6.79 8.97
N GLU A 405 28.99 6.88 8.14
CA GLU A 405 30.25 7.57 8.45
C GLU A 405 30.10 9.08 8.61
N ARG A 406 28.96 9.66 8.17
CA ARG A 406 28.70 11.10 8.23
C ARG A 406 27.33 11.40 8.80
N LEU A 407 27.25 12.48 9.57
CA LEU A 407 26.00 13.07 10.05
C LEU A 407 25.98 14.55 9.67
N PRO A 408 24.82 15.12 9.31
CA PRO A 408 23.52 14.47 9.13
C PRO A 408 23.51 13.46 7.97
N HIS A 409 22.56 12.53 7.94
CA HIS A 409 22.42 11.63 6.78
C HIS A 409 21.91 12.39 5.55
N TYR A 410 22.33 11.97 4.35
CA TYR A 410 22.09 12.72 3.10
C TYR A 410 20.60 12.89 2.72
N GLN A 411 19.71 12.08 3.31
CA GLN A 411 18.24 12.21 3.18
C GLN A 411 17.57 12.11 4.56
N GLU A 412 18.24 12.60 5.62
CA GLU A 412 17.73 12.58 6.99
C GLU A 412 16.34 13.22 7.10
N ASN A 413 16.12 14.34 6.40
CA ASN A 413 14.86 15.04 6.46
C ASN A 413 13.68 14.25 5.86
N LEU A 414 13.94 13.46 4.80
CA LEU A 414 12.95 12.51 4.29
C LEU A 414 12.56 11.49 5.37
N CYS A 415 13.54 10.95 6.10
CA CYS A 415 13.25 9.99 7.17
C CYS A 415 12.49 10.64 8.34
N ARG A 416 12.87 11.86 8.73
CA ARG A 416 12.17 12.65 9.76
C ARG A 416 10.73 12.93 9.38
N SER A 417 10.52 13.31 8.13
CA SER A 417 9.18 13.59 7.63
C SER A 417 8.29 12.35 7.60
N TRP A 418 8.83 11.15 7.34
CA TRP A 418 8.09 9.89 7.51
C TRP A 418 7.73 9.64 8.98
N ALA A 419 8.66 9.87 9.91
CA ALA A 419 8.40 9.73 11.35
C ALA A 419 7.41 10.79 11.91
N ASP A 420 7.35 11.97 11.30
CA ASP A 420 6.35 12.99 11.63
C ASP A 420 4.98 12.69 11.02
N ALA A 421 4.99 11.92 9.94
CA ALA A 421 3.85 11.61 9.14
C ALA A 421 3.02 10.42 9.63
N LEU A 422 3.67 9.47 10.30
CA LEU A 422 3.16 8.13 10.56
C LEU A 422 3.42 7.77 12.01
N ASP A 423 2.36 7.49 12.75
CA ASP A 423 2.46 7.20 14.19
C ASP A 423 3.22 5.89 14.48
N ASN A 424 3.32 4.99 13.50
CA ASN A 424 3.97 3.69 13.60
C ASN A 424 5.31 3.60 12.86
N PHE A 425 5.93 4.73 12.48
CA PHE A 425 7.27 4.77 11.88
C PHE A 425 8.27 5.48 12.81
N HIS A 426 9.39 4.82 13.10
CA HIS A 426 10.47 5.41 13.90
C HIS A 426 11.77 5.45 13.10
N TYR A 427 12.48 6.58 13.15
CA TYR A 427 13.79 6.74 12.51
C TYR A 427 14.85 7.07 13.56
N ARG A 428 15.95 6.32 13.53
CA ARG A 428 17.05 6.39 14.50
C ARG A 428 18.39 6.51 13.76
N PRO A 429 18.99 7.70 13.69
CA PRO A 429 20.30 7.86 13.10
C PRO A 429 21.41 7.32 14.02
N LEU A 430 22.33 6.55 13.45
CA LEU A 430 23.50 5.96 14.10
C LEU A 430 24.78 6.38 13.37
N PHE A 431 25.89 6.41 14.11
CA PHE A 431 27.19 6.83 13.60
C PHE A 431 28.15 5.64 13.52
N ALA A 432 28.74 5.42 12.35
CA ALA A 432 29.62 4.27 12.10
C ALA A 432 30.84 4.24 13.04
N ALA A 433 31.37 5.41 13.42
CA ALA A 433 32.53 5.50 14.30
C ALA A 433 32.29 4.96 15.73
N ALA A 434 31.03 4.72 16.13
CA ALA A 434 30.72 4.02 17.37
C ALA A 434 31.19 2.56 17.35
N GLY A 435 31.41 1.99 16.17
CA GLY A 435 31.82 0.60 15.95
C GLY A 435 30.61 -0.34 15.77
N GLU A 436 30.85 -1.44 15.05
CA GLU A 436 29.81 -2.44 14.74
C GLU A 436 29.11 -2.97 15.98
N GLU A 437 29.86 -3.32 17.03
CA GLU A 437 29.30 -3.89 18.26
C GLU A 437 28.39 -2.91 18.99
N ALA A 438 28.76 -1.63 19.05
CA ALA A 438 27.92 -0.60 19.66
C ALA A 438 26.65 -0.36 18.84
N ASN A 439 26.74 -0.35 17.51
CA ASN A 439 25.59 -0.18 16.62
C ASN A 439 24.64 -1.38 16.70
N VAL A 440 25.15 -2.62 16.73
CA VAL A 440 24.33 -3.83 16.96
C VAL A 440 23.63 -3.76 18.32
N ALA A 441 24.35 -3.36 19.37
CA ALA A 441 23.77 -3.20 20.70
C ALA A 441 22.66 -2.14 20.72
N ALA A 442 22.87 -0.99 20.04
CA ALA A 442 21.88 0.08 19.94
C ALA A 442 20.61 -0.36 19.20
N ILE A 443 20.74 -1.10 18.09
CA ILE A 443 19.60 -1.64 17.35
C ILE A 443 18.79 -2.59 18.23
N LEU A 444 19.46 -3.51 18.91
CA LEU A 444 18.79 -4.59 19.65
C LEU A 444 18.34 -4.19 21.07
N ALA A 445 18.77 -3.04 21.58
CA ALA A 445 18.35 -2.54 22.90
C ALA A 445 16.83 -2.26 22.96
N GLU A 446 16.24 -1.94 21.81
CA GLU A 446 14.84 -1.57 21.65
C GLU A 446 13.94 -2.79 21.46
N HIS A 447 14.54 -3.96 21.26
CA HIS A 447 13.85 -5.19 20.90
C HIS A 447 14.24 -6.34 21.83
N PRO A 448 13.59 -6.46 23.00
CA PRO A 448 13.86 -7.57 23.93
C PRO A 448 13.42 -8.93 23.39
N ASP A 449 12.41 -8.95 22.51
CA ASP A 449 11.95 -10.15 21.79
C ASP A 449 11.74 -9.84 20.31
N LEU A 450 12.36 -10.65 19.44
CA LEU A 450 12.31 -10.53 17.98
C LEU A 450 11.52 -11.66 17.31
N SER A 451 10.81 -12.49 18.08
CA SER A 451 10.00 -13.60 17.58
C SER A 451 8.96 -13.20 16.51
N ARG A 452 8.51 -11.95 16.56
CA ARG A 452 7.51 -11.37 15.64
C ARG A 452 8.06 -10.30 14.70
N ALA A 453 9.37 -10.11 14.58
CA ALA A 453 9.94 -9.06 13.73
C ALA A 453 10.59 -9.62 12.47
N ASP A 454 10.47 -8.90 11.37
CA ASP A 454 11.24 -9.16 10.14
C ASP A 454 12.28 -8.05 9.94
N PHE A 455 13.52 -8.45 9.66
CA PHE A 455 14.68 -7.60 9.49
C PHE A 455 15.03 -7.46 8.01
N TYR A 456 15.14 -6.22 7.55
CA TYR A 456 15.60 -5.86 6.21
C TYR A 456 16.87 -5.04 6.34
N VAL A 457 18.01 -5.61 5.97
CA VAL A 457 19.33 -5.08 6.31
C VAL A 457 20.18 -4.94 5.06
N ALA A 458 20.71 -3.75 4.80
CA ALA A 458 21.66 -3.49 3.73
C ALA A 458 22.94 -2.87 4.29
N GLY A 459 24.08 -3.56 4.14
CA GLY A 459 25.34 -3.12 4.73
C GLY A 459 26.55 -4.04 4.48
N PRO A 460 27.69 -3.79 5.16
CA PRO A 460 28.89 -4.62 5.05
C PRO A 460 28.67 -6.04 5.61
N ALA A 461 29.22 -7.05 4.95
CA ALA A 461 29.03 -8.47 5.32
C ALA A 461 29.33 -8.78 6.80
N GLY A 462 30.43 -8.24 7.33
CA GLY A 462 30.82 -8.46 8.74
C GLY A 462 29.79 -7.92 9.74
N PHE A 463 29.18 -6.76 9.45
CA PHE A 463 28.11 -6.20 10.26
C PHE A 463 26.82 -7.03 10.16
N LEU A 464 26.45 -7.45 8.95
CA LEU A 464 25.27 -8.30 8.72
C LEU A 464 25.35 -9.61 9.51
N ASP A 465 26.49 -10.30 9.46
CA ASP A 465 26.70 -11.56 10.17
C ASP A 465 26.55 -11.39 11.69
N ARG A 466 27.14 -10.32 12.25
CA ARG A 466 27.04 -10.00 13.69
C ARG A 466 25.62 -9.67 14.09
N LEU A 467 24.94 -8.81 13.34
CA LEU A 467 23.56 -8.40 13.63
C LEU A 467 22.61 -9.60 13.55
N LYS A 468 22.75 -10.44 12.50
CA LYS A 468 21.95 -11.65 12.33
C LYS A 468 22.12 -12.60 13.51
N ALA A 469 23.36 -12.90 13.89
CA ALA A 469 23.65 -13.80 15.02
C ALA A 469 23.06 -13.26 16.33
N ALA A 470 23.19 -11.95 16.59
CA ALA A 470 22.67 -11.32 17.79
C ALA A 470 21.13 -11.21 17.79
N ALA A 471 20.49 -11.06 16.63
CA ALA A 471 19.05 -11.04 16.48
C ALA A 471 18.43 -12.45 16.67
N ILE A 472 19.04 -13.49 16.10
CA ILE A 472 18.64 -14.89 16.30
C ILE A 472 18.76 -15.27 17.79
N ALA A 473 19.81 -14.81 18.48
CA ALA A 473 19.96 -15.00 19.92
C ALA A 473 18.84 -14.35 20.77
N ARG A 474 18.07 -13.42 20.18
CA ARG A 474 16.87 -12.79 20.75
C ARG A 474 15.56 -13.31 20.14
N ASN A 475 15.55 -14.59 19.73
CA ASN A 475 14.40 -15.32 19.19
C ASN A 475 13.90 -14.88 17.80
N MET A 476 14.66 -14.09 17.04
CA MET A 476 14.29 -13.80 15.66
C MET A 476 14.24 -15.10 14.84
N SER A 477 13.16 -15.29 14.09
CA SER A 477 13.07 -16.40 13.13
C SER A 477 14.13 -16.24 12.03
N PRO A 478 14.88 -17.29 11.66
CA PRO A 478 15.78 -17.23 10.51
C PRO A 478 15.09 -16.84 9.19
N LEU A 479 13.79 -17.12 9.07
CA LEU A 479 12.97 -16.74 7.90
C LEU A 479 12.60 -15.25 7.88
N GLY A 480 12.67 -14.57 9.03
CA GLY A 480 12.46 -13.13 9.13
C GLY A 480 13.73 -12.32 8.89
N TRP A 481 14.81 -12.93 8.41
CA TRP A 481 16.04 -12.20 8.07
C TRP A 481 16.19 -12.03 6.56
N HIS A 482 16.26 -10.78 6.12
CA HIS A 482 16.47 -10.38 4.74
C HIS A 482 17.69 -9.45 4.71
N GLY A 483 18.85 -9.99 4.35
CA GLY A 483 20.12 -9.27 4.36
C GLY A 483 20.73 -9.16 2.98
N GLU A 484 21.18 -7.97 2.63
CA GLU A 484 21.85 -7.65 1.37
C GLU A 484 23.23 -7.06 1.67
N THR A 485 24.28 -7.69 1.12
CA THR A 485 25.65 -7.20 1.28
C THR A 485 25.91 -6.13 0.23
N LEU A 486 26.35 -4.94 0.65
CA LEU A 486 26.67 -3.86 -0.29
C LEU A 486 27.82 -4.28 -1.23
N LEU A 487 27.67 -3.90 -2.50
CA LEU A 487 28.54 -4.25 -3.62
C LEU A 487 29.89 -3.55 -3.60
#